data_AF-A0A8J2JBX8-F1
#
_entry.id   AF-A0A8J2JBX8-F1
#
_cell.length_a   1.000
_cell.length_b   1.000
_cell.length_c   1.000
_cell.angle_alpha   90.00
_cell.angle_beta   90.00
_cell.angle_gamma   90.00
#
_symmetry.space_group_name_H-M   'P 1'
#
loop_
_entity.id
_entity.type
_entity.pdbx_description
1 polymer ?
#
loop_
_entity_poly.entity_id
_entity_poly.type
_entity_poly.pdbx_seq_one_letter_code
_entity_poly.pdbx_strand_id
1 'polypeptide(L)'
;MLLTSGLWGVLESSIFAQAFGVLEIPKGSYDLVLALAALPVVSFLAQLLIILALKFENAGTVSLMRTCDVIFAFTWQMIFLNVFPDDYSLIGAAIVIVGVIVITLRSMLSSLPPEDPRRRRFRFLLY
;
A
#
# COMPACT_ATOMS: atom_id res chain seq x y z
N MET A 1 15.83 10.52 2.65
CA MET A 1 14.53 10.25 2.00
C MET A 1 13.49 9.67 2.96
N LEU A 2 13.84 8.70 3.83
CA LEU A 2 12.90 8.18 4.85
C LEU A 2 12.46 9.24 5.87
N LEU A 3 13.39 10.01 6.44
CA LEU A 3 13.06 11.07 7.40
C LEU A 3 12.21 12.19 6.77
N THR A 4 12.48 12.55 5.53
CA THR A 4 11.76 13.65 4.84
C THR A 4 10.33 13.25 4.45
N SER A 5 10.12 12.00 4.00
CA SER A 5 8.78 11.49 3.68
C SER A 5 7.97 11.20 4.95
N GLY A 6 8.60 10.70 6.00
CA GLY A 6 7.97 10.51 7.31
C GLY A 6 7.55 11.83 7.96
N LEU A 7 8.41 12.86 7.93
CA LEU A 7 8.07 14.21 8.41
C LEU A 7 6.87 14.78 7.67
N TRP A 8 6.83 14.63 6.35
CA TRP A 8 5.69 15.07 5.55
C TRP A 8 4.39 14.37 5.95
N GLY A 9 4.43 13.05 6.13
CA GLY A 9 3.26 12.27 6.56
C GLY A 9 2.77 12.63 7.96
N VAL A 10 3.69 12.90 8.91
CA VAL A 10 3.33 13.35 10.27
C VAL A 10 2.68 14.73 10.22
N LEU A 11 3.19 15.65 9.40
CA LEU A 11 2.60 16.98 9.24
C LEU A 11 1.18 16.90 8.67
N GLU A 12 0.99 16.16 7.58
CA GLU A 12 -0.32 15.98 6.95
C GLU A 12 -1.32 15.31 7.91
N SER A 13 -0.92 14.22 8.54
CA SER A 13 -1.79 13.50 9.49
C SER A 13 -2.14 14.35 10.71
N SER A 14 -1.21 15.18 11.20
CA SER A 14 -1.45 16.10 12.33
C SER A 14 -2.42 17.22 11.96
N ILE A 15 -2.33 17.77 10.74
CA ILE A 15 -3.26 18.78 10.24
C ILE A 15 -4.69 18.20 10.13
N PHE A 16 -4.83 17.01 9.56
CA PHE A 16 -6.14 16.34 9.48
C PHE A 16 -6.69 15.96 10.85
N ALA A 17 -5.85 15.44 11.75
CA ALA A 17 -6.27 15.08 13.11
C ALA A 17 -6.79 16.29 13.89
N GLN A 18 -6.16 17.46 13.73
CA GLN A 18 -6.64 18.72 14.31
C GLN A 18 -7.95 19.19 13.66
N ALA A 19 -8.09 19.05 12.33
CA ALA A 19 -9.29 19.46 11.61
C ALA A 19 -10.54 18.65 11.99
N PHE A 20 -10.38 17.34 12.23
CA PHE A 20 -11.49 16.46 12.65
C PHE A 20 -11.71 16.42 14.17
N GLY A 21 -10.80 16.99 14.97
CA GLY A 21 -10.91 17.01 16.44
C GLY A 21 -10.77 15.63 17.10
N VAL A 22 -10.30 14.61 16.37
CA VAL A 22 -10.17 13.20 16.82
C VAL A 22 -8.80 12.96 17.47
N LEU A 23 -8.24 13.97 18.14
CA LEU A 23 -6.97 13.83 18.85
C LEU A 23 -7.23 13.12 20.19
N GLU A 24 -7.49 11.81 20.10
CA GLU A 24 -7.67 10.95 21.26
C GLU A 24 -6.30 10.54 21.79
N ILE A 25 -5.86 11.22 22.85
CA ILE A 25 -4.66 10.81 23.58
C ILE A 25 -4.99 9.47 24.26
N PRO A 26 -4.20 8.39 24.02
CA PRO A 26 -4.47 7.08 24.60
C PRO A 26 -4.48 7.18 26.12
N LYS A 27 -5.60 6.81 26.75
CA LYS A 27 -5.84 6.98 28.20
C LYS A 27 -5.39 5.77 29.02
N GLY A 28 -5.15 4.62 28.39
CA GLY A 28 -4.73 3.37 29.03
C GLY A 28 -3.25 3.07 28.87
N SER A 29 -2.62 2.50 29.90
CA SER A 29 -1.21 2.08 29.87
C SER A 29 -0.92 1.01 28.81
N TYR A 30 -1.89 0.13 28.52
CA TYR A 30 -1.78 -0.89 27.47
C TYR A 30 -1.83 -0.28 26.07
N ASP A 31 -2.76 0.63 25.81
CA ASP A 31 -2.87 1.35 24.52
C ASP A 31 -1.63 2.19 24.25
N LEU A 32 -1.07 2.80 25.31
CA LEU A 32 0.13 3.61 25.21
C LEU A 32 1.35 2.76 24.82
N VAL A 33 1.51 1.56 25.38
CA VAL A 33 2.58 0.64 25.00
C VAL A 33 2.41 0.14 23.56
N LEU A 34 1.19 -0.21 23.15
CA LEU A 34 0.92 -0.64 21.77
C LEU A 34 1.18 0.48 20.76
N ALA A 35 0.68 1.69 21.05
CA ALA A 35 0.81 2.83 20.16
C ALA A 35 2.25 3.37 20.08
N LEU A 36 2.97 3.43 21.20
CA LEU A 36 4.29 4.07 21.25
C LEU A 36 5.45 3.10 20.99
N ALA A 37 5.29 1.81 21.31
CA ALA A 37 6.36 0.83 21.15
C ALA A 37 6.06 -0.20 20.05
N ALA A 38 4.92 -0.88 20.09
CA ALA A 38 4.67 -1.99 19.17
C ALA A 38 4.49 -1.54 17.72
N LEU A 39 3.59 -0.57 17.46
CA LEU A 39 3.29 -0.12 16.10
C LEU A 39 4.51 0.52 15.40
N PRO A 40 5.29 1.42 16.03
CA PRO A 40 6.44 2.03 15.36
C PRO A 40 7.55 1.01 15.07
N VAL A 41 7.79 0.06 15.97
CA VAL A 41 8.80 -0.99 15.78
C VAL A 41 8.42 -1.91 14.63
N VAL A 42 7.17 -2.38 14.57
CA VAL A 42 6.69 -3.23 13.48
C VAL A 42 6.71 -2.47 12.14
N SER A 43 6.30 -1.21 12.13
CA SER A 43 6.31 -0.36 10.93
C SER A 43 7.74 -0.12 10.42
N PHE A 44 8.68 0.12 11.33
CA PHE A 44 10.09 0.27 10.99
C PHE A 44 10.67 -1.03 10.42
N LEU A 45 10.36 -2.18 11.02
CA LEU A 45 10.79 -3.49 10.52
C LEU A 45 10.22 -3.76 9.12
N ALA A 46 8.93 -3.47 8.88
CA ALA A 46 8.31 -3.61 7.57
C ALA A 46 9.02 -2.76 6.51
N GLN A 47 9.36 -1.51 6.83
CA GLN A 47 10.12 -0.63 5.94
C GLN A 47 11.54 -1.15 5.68
N LEU A 48 12.23 -1.68 6.70
CA LEU A 48 13.55 -2.30 6.53
C LEU A 48 13.49 -3.51 5.59
N LEU A 49 12.49 -4.38 5.73
CA LEU A 49 12.26 -5.53 4.86
C LEU A 49 12.06 -5.11 3.40
N ILE A 50 11.31 -4.03 3.14
CA ILE A 50 11.12 -3.51 1.78
C ILE A 50 12.44 -2.99 1.20
N ILE A 51 13.23 -2.26 1.99
CA ILE A 51 14.54 -1.76 1.54
C ILE A 51 15.49 -2.93 1.27
N LEU A 52 15.43 -3.98 2.09
CA LEU A 52 16.21 -5.18 1.89
C LEU A 52 15.79 -5.91 0.62
N ALA A 53 14.48 -6.03 0.36
CA ALA A 53 13.95 -6.60 -0.87
C ALA A 53 14.45 -5.84 -2.11
N LEU A 54 14.49 -4.50 -2.07
CA LEU A 54 15.04 -3.68 -3.16
C LEU A 54 16.54 -3.90 -3.41
N LYS A 55 17.29 -4.39 -2.42
CA LYS A 55 18.71 -4.69 -2.57
C LYS A 55 18.96 -6.05 -3.22
N PHE A 56 18.09 -7.02 -2.98
CA PHE A 56 18.25 -8.39 -3.47
C PHE A 56 17.49 -8.67 -4.77
N GLU A 57 16.37 -7.98 -5.01
CA GLU A 57 15.50 -8.17 -6.16
C GLU A 57 15.47 -6.93 -7.07
N ASN A 58 15.12 -7.15 -8.35
CA ASN A 58 14.97 -6.05 -9.30
C ASN A 58 13.86 -5.09 -8.84
N ALA A 59 14.09 -3.78 -9.04
CA ALA A 59 13.14 -2.73 -8.66
C ALA A 59 11.72 -2.93 -9.25
N GLY A 60 11.63 -3.60 -10.41
CA GLY A 60 10.34 -3.98 -11.03
C GLY A 60 9.54 -4.97 -10.19
N THR A 61 10.18 -6.03 -9.67
CA THR A 61 9.54 -7.05 -8.84
C THR A 61 9.05 -6.46 -7.52
N VAL A 62 9.86 -5.60 -6.89
CA VAL A 62 9.48 -4.98 -5.61
C VAL A 62 8.38 -3.94 -5.79
N SER A 63 8.38 -3.19 -6.90
CA SER A 63 7.28 -2.28 -7.24
C SER A 63 5.96 -3.04 -7.44
N LEU A 64 6.01 -4.28 -7.95
CA LEU A 64 4.83 -5.14 -8.08
C LEU A 64 4.24 -5.47 -6.71
N MET A 65 5.09 -5.95 -5.79
CA MET A 65 4.68 -6.30 -4.42
C MET A 65 4.03 -5.11 -3.69
N ARG A 66 4.58 -3.90 -3.88
CA ARG A 66 4.01 -2.69 -3.29
C ARG A 66 2.61 -2.36 -3.81
N THR A 67 2.31 -2.70 -5.06
CA THR A 67 0.98 -2.48 -5.64
C THR A 67 -0.02 -3.53 -5.13
N CYS A 68 0.44 -4.77 -4.93
CA CYS A 68 -0.40 -5.86 -4.40
C CYS A 68 -0.79 -5.68 -2.92
N ASP A 69 -0.01 -4.93 -2.14
CA ASP A 69 -0.28 -4.60 -0.73
C ASP A 69 -1.72 -4.08 -0.52
N VAL A 70 -2.22 -3.28 -1.47
CA VAL A 70 -3.60 -2.76 -1.45
C VAL A 70 -4.64 -3.89 -1.46
N ILE A 71 -4.46 -4.93 -2.27
CA ILE A 71 -5.39 -6.08 -2.33
C ILE A 71 -5.41 -6.82 -0.99
N PHE A 72 -4.22 -7.01 -0.38
CA PHE A 72 -4.11 -7.64 0.93
C PHE A 72 -4.79 -6.79 2.01
N ALA A 73 -4.63 -5.47 1.98
CA ALA A 73 -5.30 -4.56 2.91
C ALA A 73 -6.83 -4.69 2.82
N PHE A 74 -7.40 -4.67 1.61
CA PHE A 74 -8.85 -4.86 1.41
C PHE A 74 -9.31 -6.24 1.89
N THR A 75 -8.55 -7.29 1.58
CA THR A 75 -8.88 -8.66 1.99
C THR A 75 -8.87 -8.79 3.52
N TRP A 76 -7.84 -8.24 4.16
CA TRP A 76 -7.73 -8.25 5.62
C TRP A 76 -8.82 -7.42 6.28
N GLN A 77 -9.14 -6.25 5.73
CA GLN A 77 -10.25 -5.42 6.19
C GLN A 77 -11.58 -6.19 6.17
N MET A 78 -11.91 -6.88 5.08
CA MET A 78 -13.14 -7.68 5.01
C MET A 78 -13.16 -8.83 6.03
N ILE A 79 -12.04 -9.53 6.21
CA ILE A 79 -11.95 -10.68 7.12
C ILE A 79 -12.00 -10.24 8.60
N PHE A 80 -11.18 -9.26 8.98
CA PHE A 80 -10.99 -8.87 10.38
C PHE A 80 -12.01 -7.85 10.88
N LEU A 81 -12.36 -6.86 10.06
CA LEU A 81 -13.30 -5.81 10.47
C LEU A 81 -14.76 -6.23 10.22
N ASN A 82 -14.99 -7.34 9.49
CA ASN A 82 -16.31 -7.91 9.15
C ASN A 82 -17.33 -6.88 8.63
N VAL A 83 -16.84 -5.77 8.08
CA VAL A 83 -17.68 -4.73 7.49
C VAL A 83 -18.07 -5.24 6.12
N PHE A 84 -19.31 -5.70 5.98
CA PHE A 84 -19.88 -6.01 4.68
C PHE A 84 -20.00 -4.70 3.89
N PRO A 85 -19.37 -4.61 2.70
CA PRO A 85 -19.40 -3.38 1.94
C PRO A 85 -20.84 -3.10 1.45
N ASP A 86 -21.34 -1.91 1.74
CA ASP A 86 -22.49 -1.31 1.03
C ASP A 86 -22.24 -1.30 -0.48
N ASP A 87 -23.29 -1.20 -1.30
CA ASP A 87 -23.19 -1.24 -2.77
C ASP A 87 -22.15 -0.24 -3.34
N TYR A 88 -21.99 0.92 -2.71
CA TYR A 88 -20.97 1.90 -3.07
C TYR A 88 -19.54 1.45 -2.75
N SER A 89 -19.33 0.72 -1.65
CA SER A 89 -18.04 0.16 -1.28
C SER A 89 -17.66 -1.00 -2.20
N LEU A 90 -18.64 -1.76 -2.69
CA LEU A 90 -18.42 -2.80 -3.72
C LEU A 90 -17.91 -2.20 -5.04
N ILE A 91 -18.52 -1.09 -5.49
CA ILE A 91 -18.06 -0.37 -6.69
C ILE A 91 -16.64 0.19 -6.49
N GLY A 92 -16.38 0.79 -5.33
CA GLY A 92 -15.03 1.29 -5.00
C GLY A 92 -13.98 0.18 -5.00
N ALA A 93 -14.29 -0.97 -4.39
CA ALA A 93 -13.40 -2.13 -4.38
C ALA A 93 -13.14 -2.66 -5.80
N ALA A 94 -14.16 -2.73 -6.66
CA ALA A 94 -14.01 -3.16 -8.05
C ALA A 94 -13.06 -2.24 -8.84
N ILE A 95 -13.20 -0.92 -8.69
CA ILE A 95 -12.31 0.06 -9.35
C ILE A 95 -10.86 -0.13 -8.91
N VAL A 96 -10.62 -0.29 -7.61
CA VAL A 96 -9.27 -0.50 -7.06
C VAL A 96 -8.66 -1.80 -7.60
N ILE A 97 -9.42 -2.90 -7.60
CA ILE A 97 -8.95 -4.19 -8.11
C ILE A 97 -8.57 -4.07 -9.59
N VAL A 98 -9.41 -3.44 -10.41
CA VAL A 98 -9.13 -3.22 -11.84
C VAL A 98 -7.86 -2.38 -12.02
N GLY A 99 -7.71 -1.30 -11.26
CA GLY A 99 -6.51 -0.45 -11.30
C GLY A 99 -5.23 -1.23 -10.97
N VAL A 100 -5.26 -2.06 -9.93
CA VAL A 100 -4.12 -2.89 -9.53
C VAL A 100 -3.80 -3.96 -10.58
N ILE A 101 -4.80 -4.58 -11.20
CA ILE A 101 -4.60 -5.53 -12.29
C ILE A 101 -3.90 -4.85 -13.47
N VAL A 102 -4.33 -3.65 -13.86
CA VAL A 102 -3.71 -2.88 -14.95
C VAL A 102 -2.26 -2.53 -14.64
N ILE A 103 -1.96 -2.07 -13.42
CA ILE A 103 -0.60 -1.73 -12.99
C ILE A 103 0.31 -2.97 -12.97
N THR A 104 -0.19 -4.08 -12.42
CA THR A 104 0.52 -5.36 -12.36
C THR A 104 0.84 -5.86 -13.76
N LEU A 105 -0.14 -5.84 -14.67
CA LEU A 105 0.04 -6.23 -16.07
C LEU A 105 1.05 -5.33 -16.78
N ARG A 106 0.99 -4.00 -16.57
CA ARG A 106 1.97 -3.05 -17.14
C ARG A 106 3.39 -3.35 -16.64
N SER A 107 3.54 -3.61 -15.34
CA SER A 107 4.84 -3.92 -14.73
C SER A 107 5.42 -5.23 -15.28
N MET A 108 4.59 -6.28 -15.39
CA MET A 108 4.98 -7.54 -16.02
C MET A 108 5.39 -7.34 -17.48
N LEU A 109 4.60 -6.59 -18.26
CA LEU A 109 4.88 -6.29 -19.68
C LEU A 109 6.17 -5.48 -19.88
N SER A 110 6.49 -4.58 -18.96
CA SER A 110 7.73 -3.79 -18.98
C SER A 110 8.98 -4.60 -18.62
N SER A 111 8.80 -5.72 -17.91
CA SER A 111 9.87 -6.63 -17.50
C SER A 111 10.14 -7.75 -18.52
N LEU A 112 9.35 -7.84 -19.60
CA LEU A 112 9.55 -8.80 -20.70
C LEU A 112 10.58 -8.29 -21.73
N PRO A 113 11.47 -9.17 -22.26
CA PRO A 113 12.45 -8.79 -23.28
C PRO A 113 11.79 -8.32 -24.60
N PRO A 114 12.43 -7.40 -25.34
CA PRO A 114 11.82 -6.65 -26.45
C PRO A 114 11.38 -7.47 -27.69
N GLU A 115 11.71 -8.76 -27.75
CA GLU A 115 11.53 -9.66 -28.91
C GLU A 115 10.28 -10.57 -28.82
N ASP A 116 9.51 -10.55 -27.73
CA ASP A 116 8.41 -11.51 -27.53
C ASP A 116 7.11 -11.10 -28.28
N PRO A 117 6.52 -11.95 -29.17
CA PRO A 117 5.36 -11.62 -30.00
C PRO A 117 4.08 -11.19 -29.24
N ARG A 118 3.98 -11.47 -27.92
CA ARG A 118 2.84 -11.03 -27.08
C ARG A 118 2.83 -9.50 -26.84
N ARG A 119 3.97 -8.83 -27.00
CA ARG A 119 4.11 -7.36 -26.90
C ARG A 119 3.37 -6.64 -28.04
N ARG A 120 3.16 -7.31 -29.17
CA ARG A 120 2.44 -6.76 -30.34
C ARG A 120 0.92 -6.72 -30.14
N ARG A 121 0.35 -7.63 -29.33
CA ARG A 121 -1.10 -7.75 -29.10
C ARG A 121 -1.62 -6.80 -28.02
N PHE A 122 -0.78 -6.45 -27.04
CA PHE A 122 -1.13 -5.53 -25.93
C PHE A 122 -0.54 -4.13 -26.09
N ARG A 123 -0.21 -3.71 -27.32
CA ARG A 123 0.30 -2.37 -27.63
C ARG A 123 -0.68 -1.25 -27.22
N PHE A 124 -1.97 -1.56 -27.13
CA PHE A 124 -3.03 -0.64 -26.72
C PHE A 124 -2.98 -0.24 -25.22
N LEU A 125 -2.27 -0.99 -24.37
CA LEU A 125 -2.09 -0.65 -22.93
C LEU A 125 -0.83 0.20 -22.66
N LEU A 126 -0.05 0.52 -23.70
CA LEU A 126 1.23 1.24 -23.62
C LEU A 126 1.16 2.67 -24.17
N TYR A 127 -0.02 3.11 -24.61
CA TYR A 127 -0.34 4.49 -25.01
C TYR A 127 -1.41 5.02 -24.04
#